data_AF-H1Y805-F1
#
_entry.id   AF-H1Y805-F1
#
_cell.length_a   1.000
_cell.length_b   1.000
_cell.length_c   1.000
_cell.angle_alpha   90.00
_cell.angle_beta   90.00
_cell.angle_gamma   90.00
#
_symmetry.space_group_name_H-M   'P 1'
#
loop_
_entity.id
_entity.type
_entity.pdbx_description
1 polymer ?
#
loop_
_entity_poly.entity_id
_entity_poly.type
_entity_poly.pdbx_seq_one_letter_code
_entity_poly.pdbx_strand_id
1 'polypeptide(L)'
;MIEPFDIEIGEITYAVFPEEDNIYTIFKDGLEFAKIQKDTDDVWLKLDTETEMPLFNNDEEINNIGKGIVLYQENGGADEEDEDEEE
;
A
#
# COMPACT_ATOMS: atom_id res chain seq x y z
N MET A 1 6.28 -12.09 4.61
CA MET A 1 5.47 -10.87 4.90
C MET A 1 6.04 -9.78 4.00
N ILE A 2 5.24 -8.83 3.54
CA ILE A 2 5.78 -7.75 2.69
C ILE A 2 6.36 -6.69 3.63
N GLU A 3 7.65 -6.39 3.49
CA GLU A 3 8.30 -5.30 4.23
C GLU A 3 7.76 -3.94 3.76
N PRO A 4 7.85 -2.87 4.59
CA PRO A 4 7.54 -1.53 4.13
C PRO A 4 8.41 -1.12 2.93
N PHE A 5 7.81 -0.48 1.94
CA PHE A 5 8.49 -0.11 0.70
C PHE A 5 8.03 1.27 0.21
N ASP A 6 8.83 1.88 -0.65
CA ASP A 6 8.50 3.15 -1.29
C ASP A 6 7.98 2.93 -2.71
N ILE A 7 6.99 3.73 -3.10
CA ILE A 7 6.54 3.84 -4.50
C ILE A 7 6.64 5.28 -4.98
N GLU A 8 6.99 5.45 -6.24
CA GLU A 8 7.12 6.75 -6.88
C GLU A 8 5.97 6.94 -7.88
N ILE A 9 5.20 8.02 -7.71
CA ILE A 9 4.10 8.38 -8.60
C ILE A 9 4.32 9.81 -9.07
N GLY A 10 4.84 9.96 -10.28
CA GLY A 10 5.25 11.26 -10.81
C GLY A 10 6.45 11.80 -10.05
N GLU A 11 6.28 12.91 -9.33
CA GLU A 11 7.32 13.56 -8.52
C GLU A 11 7.13 13.32 -7.01
N ILE A 12 6.13 12.50 -6.63
CA ILE A 12 5.79 12.23 -5.22
C ILE A 12 6.25 10.82 -4.87
N THR A 13 6.98 10.70 -3.76
CA THR A 13 7.34 9.42 -3.14
C THR A 13 6.36 9.13 -2.00
N TYR A 14 5.77 7.94 -2.05
CA TYR A 14 4.87 7.43 -1.01
C TYR A 14 5.54 6.26 -0.31
N ALA A 15 5.57 6.28 1.03
CA ALA A 15 5.98 5.12 1.80
C ALA A 15 4.76 4.27 2.11
N VAL A 16 4.81 2.99 1.77
CA VAL A 16 3.74 2.01 1.90
C VAL A 16 4.10 1.05 3.01
N PHE A 17 3.21 0.94 4.00
CA PHE A 17 3.32 0.01 5.11
C PHE A 17 2.21 -1.03 4.98
N PRO A 18 2.53 -2.25 4.51
CA PRO A 18 1.58 -3.35 4.47
C PRO A 18 1.13 -3.73 5.88
N GLU A 19 -0.17 -3.90 6.06
CA GLU A 19 -0.80 -4.43 7.27
C GLU A 19 -1.49 -5.77 6.95
N GLU A 20 -2.26 -6.29 7.90
CA GLU A 20 -3.08 -7.49 7.68
C GLU A 20 -4.30 -7.18 6.78
N ASP A 21 -4.97 -8.24 6.30
CA ASP A 21 -6.24 -8.12 5.54
C ASP A 21 -6.21 -7.24 4.28
N ASN A 22 -5.05 -7.18 3.60
CA ASN A 22 -4.81 -6.34 2.41
C ASN A 22 -4.99 -4.84 2.69
N ILE A 23 -4.74 -4.43 3.92
CA ILE A 23 -4.70 -3.03 4.33
C ILE A 23 -3.27 -2.50 4.17
N TYR A 24 -3.15 -1.25 3.76
CA TYR A 24 -1.88 -0.56 3.59
C TYR A 24 -1.99 0.84 4.15
N THR A 25 -1.08 1.21 5.05
CA THR A 25 -0.95 2.58 5.53
C THR A 25 0.04 3.33 4.64
N ILE A 26 -0.38 4.48 4.14
CA ILE A 26 0.37 5.29 3.18
C ILE A 26 0.85 6.56 3.86
N PHE A 27 2.15 6.85 3.72
CA PHE A 27 2.75 8.11 4.13
C PHE A 27 3.19 8.91 2.91
N LYS A 28 3.04 10.23 2.99
CA LYS A 28 3.44 11.19 1.96
C LYS A 28 4.28 12.28 2.64
N ASP A 29 5.50 12.50 2.17
CA ASP A 29 6.45 13.45 2.77
C ASP A 29 6.65 13.23 4.29
N GLY A 30 6.61 11.97 4.74
CA GLY A 30 6.78 11.60 6.15
C GLY A 30 5.55 11.85 7.04
N LEU A 31 4.40 12.23 6.46
CA LEU A 31 3.14 12.37 7.18
C LEU A 31 2.17 11.26 6.76
N GLU A 32 1.40 10.73 7.72
CA GLU A 32 0.35 9.76 7.44
C GLU A 32 -0.68 10.41 6.51
N PHE A 33 -0.88 9.81 5.34
CA PHE A 33 -1.72 10.34 4.27
C PHE A 33 -3.09 9.67 4.25
N ALA A 34 -3.10 8.34 4.22
CA ALA A 34 -4.31 7.54 4.17
C ALA A 34 -4.02 6.09 4.54
N LYS A 35 -5.05 5.40 5.06
CA LYS A 35 -5.11 3.95 5.08
C LYS A 35 -5.98 3.47 3.93
N ILE A 36 -5.54 2.46 3.19
CA ILE A 36 -6.24 1.95 2.02
C ILE A 36 -6.36 0.42 2.09
N GLN A 37 -7.39 -0.12 1.47
CA GLN A 37 -7.64 -1.55 1.39
C GLN A 37 -7.82 -1.97 -0.07
N LYS A 38 -7.18 -3.07 -0.46
CA LYS A 38 -7.45 -3.72 -1.75
C LYS A 38 -8.78 -4.48 -1.64
N ASP A 39 -9.81 -4.00 -2.34
CA ASP A 39 -11.14 -4.61 -2.35
C ASP A 39 -11.25 -5.68 -3.45
N THR A 40 -10.86 -5.32 -4.68
CA THR A 40 -10.71 -6.23 -5.81
C THR A 40 -9.40 -5.92 -6.54
N ASP A 41 -9.06 -6.68 -7.60
CA ASP A 41 -7.78 -6.49 -8.30
C ASP A 41 -7.54 -5.07 -8.82
N ASP A 42 -8.61 -4.37 -9.24
CA ASP A 42 -8.53 -3.01 -9.80
C ASP A 42 -9.10 -1.91 -8.88
N VAL A 43 -9.67 -2.28 -7.72
CA VAL A 43 -10.38 -1.32 -6.86
C VAL A 43 -9.71 -1.21 -5.50
N TRP A 44 -9.33 0.02 -5.17
CA TRP A 44 -8.73 0.40 -3.90
C TRP A 44 -9.66 1.35 -3.16
N LEU A 45 -9.94 1.02 -1.90
CA LEU A 45 -10.84 1.79 -1.05
C LEU A 45 -10.02 2.50 0.03
N LYS A 46 -10.27 3.78 0.24
CA LYS A 46 -9.73 4.50 1.38
C LYS A 46 -10.50 4.08 2.63
N LEU A 47 -9.81 3.81 3.74
CA LEU A 47 -10.43 3.58 5.03
C LEU A 47 -10.55 4.89 5.80
N ASP A 48 -11.64 5.02 6.55
CA ASP A 48 -11.84 6.10 7.50
C ASP A 48 -10.89 5.94 8.70
N THR A 49 -10.20 7.02 9.08
CA THR A 49 -9.16 6.95 10.13
C THR A 49 -9.73 6.75 11.54
N GLU A 50 -11.00 7.06 11.77
CA GLU A 50 -11.63 6.91 13.08
C GLU A 50 -12.38 5.59 13.23
N THR A 51 -13.01 5.14 12.14
CA THR A 51 -13.92 3.98 12.15
C THR A 51 -13.39 2.77 11.40
N GLU A 52 -12.28 2.90 10.68
CA GLU A 52 -11.66 1.87 9.83
C GLU A 52 -12.61 1.32 8.75
N MET A 53 -13.72 2.03 8.50
CA MET A 53 -14.70 1.63 7.50
C MET A 53 -14.29 2.11 6.10
N PRO A 54 -14.55 1.30 5.06
CA PRO A 54 -14.28 1.71 3.69
C PRO A 54 -15.13 2.90 3.28
N LEU A 55 -14.47 3.94 2.80
CA LEU A 55 -15.06 5.12 2.18
C LEU A 55 -15.23 4.87 0.69
N PHE A 56 -16.48 4.75 0.25
CA PHE A 56 -16.84 4.58 -1.15
C PHE A 56 -16.78 5.91 -1.90
N ASN A 57 -15.57 6.42 -2.12
CA ASN A 57 -15.30 7.57 -2.96
C ASN A 57 -14.31 7.17 -4.06
N ASN A 58 -14.52 7.68 -5.28
CA ASN A 58 -13.54 7.53 -6.36
C ASN A 58 -12.41 8.53 -6.13
N ASP A 59 -11.35 8.07 -5.48
CA ASP A 59 -10.15 8.85 -5.22
C ASP A 59 -9.03 8.40 -6.19
N GLU A 60 -8.75 9.25 -7.17
CA GLU A 60 -7.81 8.93 -8.25
C GLU A 60 -6.38 8.74 -7.71
N GLU A 61 -5.99 9.47 -6.65
CA GLU A 61 -4.69 9.33 -5.99
C GLU A 61 -4.58 7.95 -5.32
N ILE A 62 -5.63 7.52 -4.61
CA ILE A 62 -5.69 6.20 -3.96
C ILE A 62 -5.60 5.07 -4.98
N ASN A 63 -6.32 5.18 -6.10
CA ASN A 63 -6.24 4.18 -7.17
C ASN A 63 -4.84 4.12 -7.80
N ASN A 64 -4.17 5.26 -7.96
CA ASN A 64 -2.80 5.30 -8.48
C ASN A 64 -1.80 4.68 -7.51
N ILE A 65 -1.93 4.93 -6.20
CA ILE A 65 -1.13 4.27 -5.17
C ILE A 65 -1.34 2.76 -5.21
N GLY A 66 -2.60 2.32 -5.28
CA GLY A 66 -2.95 0.92 -5.41
C GLY A 66 -2.29 0.23 -6.60
N LYS A 67 -2.27 0.88 -7.77
CA LYS A 67 -1.55 0.38 -8.95
C LYS A 67 -0.04 0.29 -8.71
N GLY A 68 0.55 1.27 -8.04
CA GLY A 68 1.97 1.24 -7.66
C GLY A 68 2.32 0.04 -6.78
N ILE A 69 1.45 -0.28 -5.81
CA ILE A 69 1.59 -1.45 -4.94
C ILE A 69 1.55 -2.75 -5.75
N VAL A 70 0.58 -2.90 -6.65
CA VAL A 70 0.48 -4.11 -7.49
C VAL A 70 1.74 -4.27 -8.36
N LEU A 71 2.18 -3.19 -9.01
CA LEU A 71 3.39 -3.21 -9.84
C LEU A 71 4.64 -3.58 -9.03
N TYR A 72 4.76 -3.09 -7.80
CA TYR A 72 5.86 -3.45 -6.91
C TYR A 72 5.85 -4.95 -6.57
N GLN A 73 4.67 -5.49 -6.24
CA GLN A 73 4.49 -6.91 -5.94
C GLN A 73 4.78 -7.80 -7.16
N GLU A 74 4.31 -7.42 -8.35
CA GLU A 74 4.57 -8.15 -9.60
C GLU A 74 6.05 -8.14 -10.01
N ASN A 75 6.78 -7.08 -9.66
CA ASN A 75 8.21 -6.96 -9.95
C ASN A 75 9.11 -7.72 -8.95
N GLY A 76 8.53 -8.52 -8.05
CA GLY A 76 9.27 -9.35 -7.09
C GLY A 76 9.61 -8.64 -5.77
N GLY A 77 9.08 -7.43 -5.51
CA GLY A 77 9.32 -6.71 -4.26
C GLY A 77 8.62 -7.30 -3.03
N ALA A 78 7.82 -8.36 -3.21
CA ALA A 78 7.10 -9.06 -2.13
C ALA A 78 7.80 -10.35 -1.66
N ASP A 79 8.92 -10.73 -2.29
CA ASP A 79 9.63 -11.99 -2.09
C ASP A 79 11.12 -11.72 -1.82
N GLU A 80 11.40 -11.10 -0.68
CA GLU A 80 12.63 -11.41 0.04
C GLU A 80 12.19 -12.45 1.07
N GLU A 81 12.27 -13.73 0.68
CA GLU A 81 12.36 -14.81 1.65
C GLU A 81 13.51 -14.44 2.60
N ASP A 82 13.22 -14.26 3.90
CA ASP A 82 14.21 -14.39 4.97
C ASP A 82 14.87 -15.78 4.81
N GLU A 83 15.83 -15.92 3.90
CA GLU A 83 16.85 -16.96 3.90
C GLU A 83 17.97 -16.57 4.88
N ASP A 84 17.62 -16.18 6.11
CA ASP A 84 18.60 -16.05 7.19
C ASP A 84 18.68 -17.36 7.99
N GLU A 85 19.44 -18.27 7.36
CA GLU A 85 20.46 -19.16 7.91
C GLU A 85 20.12 -20.05 9.13
N GLU A 86 20.02 -21.35 8.85
CA GLU A 86 20.26 -22.40 9.83
C GLU A 86 21.63 -22.22 10.53
N GLU A 87 21.66 -22.09 11.86
CA GLU A 87 22.60 -22.79 12.77
C GLU A 87 22.00 -23.05 14.16
#